data_AF-A0A4P7KZK9-F1
#
_entry.id   AF-A0A4P7KZK9-F1
#
_cell.length_a   1.000
_cell.length_b   1.000
_cell.length_c   1.000
_cell.angle_alpha   90.00
_cell.angle_beta   90.00
_cell.angle_gamma   90.00
#
_symmetry.space_group_name_H-M   'P 1'
#
loop_
_entity.id
_entity.type
_entity.pdbx_description
1 polymer ?
#
loop_
_entity_poly.entity_id
_entity_poly.type
_entity_poly.pdbx_seq_one_letter_code
_entity_poly.pdbx_strand_id
1 'polypeptide(L)'
;MYIPRPAKLLFTIDDGWNKFLEKYGDSVSSWTSLSVERMLACGTCAMGVRRYCCASSDCSHSRFFCQSCKSKACSSCGFKATEQWLAQQVHILPDCDWQHITFTMPHLLWPFFNNNWPLLNALFRAATRAMLQLVSPIMQN
;
A
#
# COMPACT_ATOMS: atom_id res chain seq x y z
N MET A 1 25.91 8.04 -3.64
CA MET A 1 24.83 9.03 -3.78
C MET A 1 23.51 8.31 -3.53
N TYR A 2 22.75 8.71 -2.50
CA TYR A 2 21.41 8.14 -2.27
C TYR A 2 20.46 8.71 -3.32
N ILE A 3 19.96 7.86 -4.23
CA ILE A 3 18.94 8.27 -5.20
C ILE A 3 17.59 8.00 -4.54
N PRO A 4 16.81 9.04 -4.18
CA PRO A 4 15.49 8.84 -3.62
C PRO A 4 14.63 8.09 -4.64
N ARG A 5 13.83 7.13 -4.16
CA ARG A 5 12.86 6.42 -5.01
C ARG A 5 11.94 7.45 -5.69
N PRO A 6 11.47 7.22 -6.93
CA PRO A 6 10.67 8.19 -7.67
C PRO A 6 9.48 8.75 -6.88
N ALA A 7 8.77 7.88 -6.14
CA ALA A 7 7.68 8.30 -5.28
C ALA A 7 8.12 9.26 -4.17
N LYS A 8 9.27 9.05 -3.52
CA LYS A 8 9.78 10.00 -2.52
C LYS A 8 10.16 11.33 -3.16
N LEU A 9 10.81 11.27 -4.32
CA LEU A 9 11.25 12.45 -5.06
C LEU A 9 10.08 13.39 -5.34
N LEU A 10 8.92 12.85 -5.74
CA LEU A 10 7.70 13.62 -5.99
C LEU A 10 7.29 14.53 -4.81
N PHE A 11 7.46 14.05 -3.58
CA PHE A 11 7.07 14.78 -2.37
C PHE A 11 8.19 15.66 -1.79
N THR A 12 9.45 15.39 -2.14
CA THR A 12 10.61 16.14 -1.63
C THR A 12 11.12 17.20 -2.59
N ILE A 13 10.85 17.06 -3.90
CA ILE A 13 11.27 18.05 -4.90
C ILE A 13 10.62 19.39 -4.59
N ASP A 14 11.43 20.45 -4.57
CA ASP A 14 11.00 21.82 -4.25
C ASP A 14 10.17 21.94 -2.97
N ASP A 15 10.42 21.08 -1.98
CA ASP A 15 9.64 21.02 -0.73
C ASP A 15 8.13 20.79 -0.95
N GLY A 16 7.80 20.01 -2.00
CA GLY A 16 6.45 19.89 -2.53
C GLY A 16 5.41 19.40 -1.52
N TRP A 17 5.77 18.52 -0.60
CA TRP A 17 4.83 18.05 0.43
C TRP A 17 4.42 19.14 1.40
N ASN A 18 5.36 19.94 1.91
CA ASN A 18 5.06 21.02 2.85
C ASN A 18 4.25 22.12 2.16
N LYS A 19 4.64 22.51 0.94
CA LYS A 19 3.87 23.46 0.12
C LYS A 19 2.44 22.99 -0.17
N PHE A 20 2.26 21.69 -0.39
CA PHE A 20 0.93 21.10 -0.55
C PHE A 20 0.11 21.19 0.74
N LEU A 21 0.72 20.89 1.89
CA LEU A 21 0.07 20.99 3.20
C LEU A 21 -0.29 22.44 3.56
N GLU A 22 0.55 23.42 3.22
CA GLU A 22 0.23 24.85 3.42
C GLU A 22 -1.04 25.27 2.68
N LYS A 23 -1.27 24.73 1.48
CA LYS A 23 -2.40 25.11 0.63
C LYS A 23 -3.66 24.27 0.88
N TYR A 24 -3.50 22.99 1.22
CA TYR A 24 -4.59 22.01 1.25
C TYR A 24 -4.67 21.21 2.54
N GLY A 25 -3.84 21.50 3.54
CA GLY A 25 -3.70 20.70 4.78
C GLY A 25 -5.01 20.42 5.49
N ASP A 26 -5.93 21.40 5.55
CA ASP A 26 -7.24 21.26 6.18
C ASP A 26 -8.15 20.21 5.51
N SER A 27 -7.91 19.92 4.22
CA SER A 27 -8.65 18.89 3.46
C SER A 27 -7.98 17.51 3.51
N VAL A 28 -6.79 17.42 4.09
CA VAL A 28 -6.02 16.17 4.15
C VAL A 28 -6.34 15.44 5.44
N SER A 29 -6.85 14.22 5.33
CA SER A 29 -7.07 13.37 6.51
C SER A 29 -5.75 13.07 7.22
N SER A 30 -5.81 12.96 8.56
CA SER A 30 -4.65 12.59 9.39
C SER A 30 -3.98 11.30 8.93
N TRP A 31 -4.76 10.34 8.44
CA TRP A 31 -4.24 9.07 7.89
C TRP A 31 -3.44 9.26 6.60
N THR A 32 -3.84 10.19 5.75
CA THR A 32 -3.11 10.51 4.51
C THR A 32 -1.78 11.14 4.84
N SER A 33 -1.76 12.14 5.73
CA SER A 33 -0.51 12.77 6.18
C SER A 33 0.44 11.76 6.82
N LEU A 34 -0.07 10.94 7.75
CA LEU A 34 0.70 9.87 8.38
C LEU A 34 1.30 8.90 7.35
N SER A 35 0.53 8.54 6.32
CA SER A 35 0.98 7.61 5.28
C SER A 35 2.13 8.18 4.45
N VAL A 36 2.03 9.46 4.07
CA VAL A 36 3.06 10.17 3.31
C VAL A 36 4.32 10.37 4.16
N GLU A 37 4.18 10.84 5.40
CA GLU A 37 5.31 11.05 6.31
C GLU A 37 6.06 9.75 6.62
N ARG A 38 5.33 8.65 6.89
CA ARG A 38 5.95 7.33 7.07
C ARG A 38 6.68 6.86 5.81
N MET A 39 6.13 7.13 4.63
CA MET A 39 6.81 6.82 3.37
C MET A 39 8.09 7.66 3.24
N LEU A 40 8.07 8.95 3.53
CA LEU A 40 9.23 9.84 3.47
C LEU A 40 10.33 9.38 4.44
N ALA A 41 9.96 9.03 5.68
CA ALA A 41 10.88 8.52 6.70
C ALA A 41 11.43 7.10 6.38
N CYS A 42 10.74 6.31 5.56
CA CYS A 42 11.08 4.91 5.30
C CYS A 42 12.54 4.71 4.85
N GLY A 43 13.33 3.90 5.54
CA GLY A 43 14.73 3.65 5.16
C GLY A 43 15.69 4.79 5.50
N THR A 44 15.27 5.73 6.35
CA THR A 44 16.13 6.74 6.99
C THR A 44 16.30 6.40 8.47
N CYS A 45 17.23 7.07 9.15
CA CYS A 45 17.47 6.87 10.58
C CYS A 45 16.23 7.19 11.44
N ALA A 46 15.28 7.99 10.94
CA ALA A 46 14.04 8.31 11.63
C ALA A 46 13.14 7.09 11.91
N MET A 47 13.30 6.00 11.14
CA MET A 47 12.58 4.73 11.39
C MET A 47 13.29 3.81 12.39
N GLY A 48 14.43 4.24 12.94
CA GLY A 48 15.33 3.41 13.72
C GLY A 48 16.39 2.71 12.87
N VAL A 49 17.49 2.36 13.52
CA VAL A 49 18.68 1.80 12.87
C VAL A 49 19.11 0.52 13.59
N ARG A 50 19.46 -0.51 12.82
CA ARG A 50 20.16 -1.68 13.34
C ARG A 50 21.62 -1.63 12.93
N ARG A 51 22.51 -1.83 13.90
CA ARG A 51 23.94 -2.00 13.66
C ARG A 51 24.27 -3.48 13.66
N TYR A 52 24.89 -3.95 12.58
CA TYR A 52 25.45 -5.28 12.48
C TYR A 52 26.96 -5.15 12.58
N CYS A 53 27.55 -5.90 13.50
CA CYS A 53 28.99 -5.96 13.70
C CYS A 53 29.49 -7.34 13.26
N CYS A 54 30.76 -7.42 12.87
CA CYS A 54 31.43 -8.71 12.70
C CYS A 54 31.40 -9.49 14.03
N ALA A 55 31.30 -10.81 13.97
CA ALA A 55 31.29 -11.66 15.16
C ALA A 55 32.66 -11.77 15.83
N SER A 56 33.75 -11.49 15.10
CA SER A 56 35.11 -11.47 15.66
C SER A 56 35.32 -10.21 16.49
N SER A 57 35.86 -10.37 17.70
CA SER A 57 36.18 -9.28 18.63
C SER A 57 37.19 -8.27 18.07
N ASP A 58 38.02 -8.69 17.13
CA ASP A 58 39.15 -7.91 16.62
C ASP A 58 38.79 -7.16 15.33
N CYS A 59 37.55 -7.34 14.85
CA CYS A 59 37.08 -6.74 13.60
C CYS A 59 36.14 -5.57 13.90
N SER A 60 36.59 -4.34 13.58
CA SER A 60 35.82 -3.10 13.75
C SER A 60 34.75 -2.85 12.68
N HIS A 61 34.61 -3.77 11.71
CA HIS A 61 33.64 -3.60 10.64
C HIS A 61 32.20 -3.62 11.18
N SER A 62 31.47 -2.55 10.88
CA SER A 62 30.05 -2.45 11.16
C SER A 62 29.27 -1.92 9.96
N ARG A 63 28.01 -2.34 9.87
CA ARG A 63 27.04 -1.86 8.88
C ARG A 63 25.78 -1.42 9.58
N PHE A 64 25.27 -0.27 9.18
CA PHE A 64 24.04 0.31 9.71
C PHE A 64 22.92 0.15 8.68
N PHE A 65 21.78 -0.34 9.13
CA PHE A 65 20.59 -0.51 8.29
C PHE A 65 19.41 0.23 8.91
N CYS A 66 18.89 1.19 8.16
CA CYS A 66 17.68 1.91 8.52
C CYS A 66 16.46 1.03 8.29
N GLN A 67 15.51 1.04 9.23
CA GLN A 67 14.31 0.22 9.14
C GLN A 67 13.32 0.74 8.10
N SER A 68 12.51 -0.18 7.57
CA SER A 68 11.43 0.13 6.65
C SER A 68 10.16 0.51 7.40
N CYS A 69 9.32 1.35 6.79
CA CYS A 69 8.07 1.81 7.43
C CYS A 69 6.96 0.75 7.46
N LYS A 70 7.07 -0.31 6.65
CA LYS A 70 6.06 -1.37 6.45
C LYS A 70 4.66 -0.87 6.07
N SER A 71 4.54 0.38 5.61
CA SER A 71 3.27 0.95 5.15
C SER A 71 2.95 0.49 3.74
N LYS A 72 1.67 0.18 3.48
CA LYS A 72 1.17 -0.13 2.13
C LYS A 72 1.26 1.07 1.17
N ALA A 73 1.19 2.30 1.69
CA ALA A 73 1.29 3.52 0.90
C ALA A 73 2.73 3.82 0.42
N CYS A 74 3.74 3.23 1.07
CA CYS A 74 5.13 3.39 0.63
C CYS A 74 5.39 2.50 -0.58
N SER A 75 5.78 3.10 -1.71
CA SER A 75 5.98 2.37 -2.98
C SER A 75 6.89 1.14 -2.85
N SER A 76 7.92 1.18 -2.00
CA SER A 76 8.79 0.01 -1.81
C SER A 76 8.26 -1.01 -0.83
N CYS A 77 7.67 -0.56 0.28
CA CYS A 77 7.15 -1.51 1.28
C CYS A 77 5.87 -2.16 0.79
N GLY A 78 4.97 -1.37 0.19
CA GLY A 78 3.76 -1.82 -0.48
C GLY A 78 4.08 -2.80 -1.59
N PHE A 79 5.00 -2.47 -2.51
CA PHE A 79 5.41 -3.40 -3.58
C PHE A 79 5.94 -4.71 -3.01
N LYS A 80 6.84 -4.66 -2.01
CA LYS A 80 7.37 -5.90 -1.42
C LYS A 80 6.28 -6.74 -0.73
N ALA A 81 5.33 -6.09 -0.07
CA ALA A 81 4.19 -6.76 0.53
C ALA A 81 3.29 -7.40 -0.52
N THR A 82 3.07 -6.73 -1.67
CA THR A 82 2.33 -7.27 -2.82
C THR A 82 3.03 -8.50 -3.40
N GLU A 83 4.35 -8.47 -3.60
CA GLU A 83 5.10 -9.64 -4.06
C GLU A 83 4.97 -10.83 -3.10
N GLN A 84 5.09 -10.58 -1.80
CA GLN A 84 4.95 -11.62 -0.78
C GLN A 84 3.55 -12.21 -0.77
N TRP A 85 2.53 -11.37 -0.89
CA TRP A 85 1.14 -11.80 -0.99
C TRP A 85 0.89 -12.62 -2.27
N LEU A 86 1.41 -12.17 -3.41
CA LEU A 86 1.29 -12.88 -4.68
C LEU A 86 1.90 -14.28 -4.60
N ALA A 87 3.10 -14.40 -4.04
CA ALA A 87 3.75 -15.69 -3.83
C ALA A 87 2.88 -16.65 -3.01
N GLN A 88 2.14 -16.15 -2.02
CA GLN A 88 1.19 -16.95 -1.25
C GLN A 88 -0.06 -17.33 -2.06
N GLN A 89 -0.60 -16.41 -2.86
CA GLN A 89 -1.82 -16.67 -3.64
C GLN A 89 -1.61 -17.70 -4.75
N VAL A 90 -0.44 -17.72 -5.38
CA VAL A 90 -0.13 -18.69 -6.44
C VAL A 90 -0.31 -20.13 -5.97
N HIS A 91 -0.03 -20.42 -4.70
CA HIS A 91 -0.20 -21.76 -4.12
C HIS A 91 -1.67 -22.11 -3.78
N ILE A 92 -2.58 -21.13 -3.78
CA ILE A 92 -3.99 -21.31 -3.42
C ILE A 92 -4.86 -21.52 -4.67
N LEU A 93 -4.43 -20.99 -5.82
CA LEU A 93 -5.20 -21.06 -7.05
C LEU A 93 -5.29 -22.52 -7.55
N PRO A 94 -6.48 -22.99 -7.95
CA PRO A 94 -6.65 -24.32 -8.50
C PRO A 94 -5.97 -24.45 -9.87
N ASP A 95 -5.46 -25.64 -10.17
CA ASP A 95 -4.86 -25.98 -11.48
C ASP A 95 -5.96 -26.32 -12.50
N CYS A 96 -6.74 -25.32 -12.89
CA CYS A 96 -7.81 -25.43 -13.89
C CYS A 96 -8.04 -24.09 -14.60
N ASP A 97 -8.85 -24.09 -15.67
CA ASP A 97 -9.26 -22.85 -16.33
C ASP A 97 -10.14 -22.00 -15.40
N TRP A 98 -9.83 -20.70 -15.31
CA TRP A 98 -10.55 -19.76 -14.45
C TRP A 98 -10.93 -18.48 -15.19
N GLN A 99 -12.03 -17.87 -14.74
CA GLN A 99 -12.49 -16.57 -15.25
C GLN A 99 -12.34 -15.51 -14.16
N HIS A 100 -11.73 -14.38 -14.51
CA HIS A 100 -11.62 -13.24 -13.61
C HIS A 100 -12.82 -12.31 -13.78
N ILE A 101 -13.60 -12.11 -12.71
CA ILE A 101 -14.74 -11.20 -12.70
C ILE A 101 -14.37 -9.95 -11.91
N THR A 102 -14.43 -8.79 -12.56
CA THR A 102 -14.20 -7.49 -11.93
C THR A 102 -15.52 -6.74 -11.78
N PHE A 103 -15.90 -6.44 -10.54
CA PHE A 103 -17.02 -5.54 -10.26
C PHE A 103 -16.54 -4.10 -10.24
N THR A 104 -17.21 -3.24 -11.01
CA THR A 104 -16.91 -1.81 -11.06
C THR A 104 -18.07 -1.00 -10.50
N MET A 105 -17.76 0.15 -9.91
CA MET A 105 -18.77 1.09 -9.41
C MET A 105 -18.98 2.21 -10.43
N PRO A 106 -20.24 2.51 -10.83
CA PRO A 106 -20.55 3.65 -11.68
C PRO A 106 -19.97 4.96 -11.13
N HIS A 107 -19.38 5.78 -12.01
CA HIS A 107 -18.72 7.03 -11.63
C HIS A 107 -19.61 8.01 -10.88
N LEU A 108 -20.92 8.00 -11.16
CA LEU A 108 -21.93 8.82 -10.48
C LEU A 108 -21.99 8.55 -8.97
N LEU A 109 -21.59 7.36 -8.51
CA LEU A 109 -21.58 6.99 -7.10
C LEU A 109 -20.28 7.37 -6.38
N TRP A 110 -19.20 7.71 -7.11
CA TRP A 110 -17.90 7.96 -6.48
C TRP A 110 -17.93 9.10 -5.45
N PRO A 111 -18.56 10.26 -5.71
CA PRO A 111 -18.63 11.34 -4.72
C PRO A 111 -19.37 10.92 -3.45
N PHE A 112 -20.42 10.09 -3.59
CA PHE A 112 -21.22 9.60 -2.46
C PHE A 112 -20.40 8.71 -1.52
N PHE A 113 -19.61 7.78 -2.07
CA PHE A 113 -18.74 6.92 -1.29
C PHE A 113 -17.51 7.66 -0.75
N ASN A 114 -16.95 8.61 -1.51
CA ASN A 114 -15.83 9.42 -1.05
C ASN A 114 -16.18 10.21 0.21
N ASN A 115 -17.39 10.76 0.27
CA ASN A 115 -17.90 11.51 1.42
C ASN A 115 -18.37 10.60 2.57
N ASN A 116 -18.50 9.29 2.35
CA ASN A 116 -18.99 8.33 3.34
C ASN A 116 -18.25 6.99 3.23
N TRP A 117 -16.96 7.03 3.53
CA TRP A 117 -16.02 5.89 3.44
C TRP A 117 -16.52 4.59 4.09
N PRO A 118 -17.22 4.59 5.24
CA PRO A 118 -17.79 3.37 5.82
C PRO A 118 -18.70 2.57 4.89
N LEU A 119 -19.32 3.21 3.89
CA LEU A 119 -20.15 2.54 2.89
C LEU A 119 -19.36 1.59 2.00
N LEU A 120 -18.04 1.78 1.84
CA LEU A 120 -17.21 0.87 1.04
C LEU A 120 -17.28 -0.58 1.56
N ASN A 121 -17.55 -0.77 2.86
CA ASN A 121 -17.77 -2.09 3.44
C ASN A 121 -19.00 -2.82 2.85
N ALA A 122 -19.99 -2.08 2.32
CA ALA A 122 -21.17 -2.65 1.68
C ALA A 122 -20.91 -3.13 0.25
N LEU A 123 -19.86 -2.62 -0.43
CA LEU A 123 -19.54 -3.01 -1.81
C LEU A 123 -19.21 -4.49 -1.92
N PHE A 124 -18.48 -5.06 -0.97
CA PHE A 124 -18.20 -6.49 -0.95
C PHE A 124 -19.49 -7.32 -0.84
N ARG A 125 -20.44 -6.90 -0.01
CA ARG A 125 -21.75 -7.58 0.11
C ARG A 125 -22.54 -7.48 -1.19
N ALA A 126 -22.52 -6.33 -1.85
CA ALA A 126 -23.18 -6.14 -3.14
C ALA A 126 -22.54 -7.02 -4.24
N ALA A 127 -21.20 -7.04 -4.31
CA ALA A 127 -20.45 -7.89 -5.24
C ALA A 127 -20.75 -9.38 -5.02
N THR A 128 -20.79 -9.85 -3.77
CA THR A 128 -21.17 -11.23 -3.45
C THR A 128 -22.57 -11.56 -3.93
N ARG A 129 -23.56 -10.68 -3.70
CA ARG A 129 -24.94 -10.89 -4.18
C ARG A 129 -25.01 -10.96 -5.70
N ALA A 130 -24.32 -10.05 -6.39
CA ALA A 130 -24.25 -10.05 -7.85
C ALA A 130 -23.58 -11.33 -8.38
N MET A 131 -22.51 -11.78 -7.74
CA MET A 131 -21.81 -13.02 -8.09
C MET A 131 -22.71 -14.25 -7.89
N LEU A 132 -23.44 -14.33 -6.78
CA LEU A 132 -24.37 -15.44 -6.53
C LEU A 132 -25.51 -15.47 -7.55
N GLN A 133 -26.03 -14.30 -7.96
CA GLN A 133 -27.04 -14.23 -9.03
C GLN A 133 -26.48 -14.67 -10.38
N LEU A 134 -25.23 -14.31 -10.70
CA LEU A 134 -24.56 -14.73 -11.94
C LEU A 134 -24.33 -16.25 -11.99
N VAL A 135 -23.98 -16.86 -10.85
CA VAL A 135 -23.55 -18.28 -10.79
C VAL A 135 -24.71 -19.23 -10.46
N SER A 136 -25.82 -18.73 -9.90
CA SER A 136 -27.00 -19.55 -9.55
C SER A 136 -27.52 -20.45 -10.69
N PRO A 137 -27.60 -20.00 -11.96
CA PRO A 137 -28.05 -20.86 -13.06
C PRO A 137 -27.04 -21.96 -13.43
N ILE A 138 -25.75 -21.74 -13.16
CA ILE A 138 -24.66 -22.66 -13.49
C ILE A 138 -24.61 -23.83 -12.50
N MET A 139 -24.95 -23.59 -11.23
CA MET A 139 -24.92 -24.64 -10.18
C MET A 139 -26.17 -25.53 -10.11
N GLN A 140 -27.18 -25.27 -10.94
CA GLN A 140 -28.42 -26.07 -10.99
C GLN A 140 -28.41 -27.16 -12.08
N ASN A 141 -27.33 -27.24 -12.87
CA ASN A 141 -27.02 -28.32 -13.81
C ASN A 141 -25.86 -29.16 -13.26
#